data_AF-A0A662HH36-F1
#
_entry.id   AF-A0A662HH36-F1
#
_cell.length_a   1.000
_cell.length_b   1.000
_cell.length_c   1.000
_cell.angle_alpha   90.00
_cell.angle_beta   90.00
_cell.angle_gamma   90.00
#
_symmetry.space_group_name_H-M   'P 1'
#
loop_
_entity.id
_entity.type
_entity.pdbx_description
1 polymer ?
#
loop_
_entity_poly.entity_id
_entity_poly.type
_entity_poly.pdbx_seq_one_letter_code
_entity_poly.pdbx_strand_id
1 'polypeptide(L)'
;MDNVGNDWFTWDYIRFEGVIAKQARARIIGLTNGTLVLAWVQNRDHTWWNMINNVSVEPVKDLEIVLHELEDGNYLVEIWDTYRGVIVEKQEAKAVNGSLVIKIRKVESDVALKVYRVGD
;
A
#
# COMPACT_ATOMS: atom_id res chain seq x y z
N MET A 1 -7.08 -5.80 31.12
CA MET A 1 -7.96 -6.64 31.95
C MET A 1 -7.29 -7.99 32.01
N ASP A 2 -7.00 -8.48 33.21
CA ASP A 2 -6.40 -9.79 33.39
C ASP A 2 -7.28 -10.58 34.37
N ASN A 3 -7.59 -11.84 34.03
CA ASN A 3 -8.36 -12.76 34.85
C ASN A 3 -7.50 -14.00 35.09
N VAL A 4 -6.74 -13.98 36.19
CA VAL A 4 -5.79 -15.04 36.56
C VAL A 4 -6.42 -16.17 37.40
N GLY A 5 -7.75 -16.31 37.38
CA GLY A 5 -8.51 -17.34 38.12
C GLY A 5 -9.37 -18.22 37.22
N ASN A 6 -9.75 -19.40 37.71
CA ASN A 6 -10.52 -20.44 36.99
C ASN A 6 -12.04 -20.13 36.92
N ASP A 7 -12.38 -18.87 36.63
CA ASP A 7 -13.76 -18.36 36.56
C ASP A 7 -14.11 -17.89 35.14
N TRP A 8 -15.39 -18.04 34.75
CA TRP A 8 -15.90 -17.54 33.48
C TRP A 8 -16.34 -16.08 33.60
N PHE A 9 -15.89 -15.24 32.67
CA PHE A 9 -16.39 -13.87 32.51
C PHE A 9 -17.05 -13.73 31.13
N THR A 10 -18.21 -13.09 31.06
CA THR A 10 -18.96 -12.83 29.82
C THR A 10 -19.14 -11.32 29.60
N TRP A 11 -18.89 -10.83 28.38
CA TRP A 11 -19.18 -9.45 27.95
C TRP A 11 -20.21 -9.49 26.83
N ASP A 12 -21.21 -8.60 26.85
CA ASP A 12 -22.19 -8.48 25.76
C ASP A 12 -21.62 -7.72 24.55
N TYR A 13 -20.85 -6.65 24.79
CA TYR A 13 -20.03 -5.99 23.77
C TYR A 13 -18.91 -5.14 24.40
N ILE A 14 -17.86 -4.91 23.63
CA ILE A 14 -16.82 -3.92 23.93
C ILE A 14 -16.98 -2.80 22.91
N ARG A 15 -17.14 -1.56 23.39
CA ARG A 15 -17.10 -0.36 22.56
C ARG A 15 -15.82 0.40 22.85
N PHE A 16 -14.99 0.58 21.84
CA PHE A 16 -13.84 1.46 21.93
C PHE A 16 -14.27 2.89 21.59
N GLU A 17 -14.31 3.78 22.57
CA GLU A 17 -14.53 5.22 22.34
C GLU A 17 -13.18 5.94 22.19
N GLY A 18 -13.10 6.91 21.26
CA GLY A 18 -11.86 7.65 21.01
C GLY A 18 -10.84 6.95 20.10
N VAL A 19 -11.21 5.86 19.43
CA VAL A 19 -10.36 5.27 18.38
C VAL A 19 -10.39 6.18 17.17
N ILE A 20 -9.38 7.04 17.06
CA ILE A 20 -8.99 7.59 15.77
C ILE A 20 -8.31 6.43 15.05
N ALA A 21 -9.06 5.69 14.23
CA ALA A 21 -8.43 4.81 13.26
C ALA A 21 -7.56 5.70 12.38
N LYS A 22 -6.26 5.78 12.66
CA LYS A 22 -5.26 6.36 11.75
C LYS A 22 -5.20 5.42 10.56
N GLN A 23 -6.18 5.51 9.68
CA GLN A 23 -6.15 4.86 8.39
C GLN A 23 -4.99 5.50 7.62
N ALA A 24 -4.11 4.65 7.09
CA ALA A 24 -3.04 5.13 6.22
C ALA A 24 -3.66 5.95 5.08
N ARG A 25 -3.06 7.11 4.77
CA ARG A 25 -3.52 7.99 3.69
C ARG A 25 -3.37 7.34 2.32
N ALA A 26 -2.45 6.39 2.19
CA ALA A 26 -2.37 5.50 1.04
C ALA A 26 -3.24 4.25 1.24
N ARG A 27 -4.02 3.89 0.22
CA ARG A 27 -4.63 2.57 0.05
C ARG A 27 -3.83 1.82 -1.00
N ILE A 28 -3.50 0.56 -0.72
CA ILE A 28 -2.77 -0.29 -1.65
C ILE A 28 -3.57 -1.58 -1.82
N ILE A 29 -3.85 -1.96 -3.06
CA ILE A 29 -4.48 -3.23 -3.42
C ILE A 29 -3.63 -3.86 -4.51
N GLY A 30 -3.30 -5.15 -4.40
CA GLY A 30 -2.49 -5.81 -5.40
C GLY A 30 -2.71 -7.31 -5.47
N LEU A 31 -2.18 -7.90 -6.54
CA LEU A 31 -2.18 -9.32 -6.84
C LEU A 31 -0.74 -9.74 -7.13
N THR A 32 -0.36 -10.93 -6.67
CA THR A 32 0.94 -11.53 -6.98
C THR A 32 0.82 -13.01 -7.30
N ASN A 33 1.78 -13.52 -8.07
CA ASN A 33 2.00 -14.95 -8.30
C ASN A 33 3.41 -15.41 -7.86
N GLY A 34 4.13 -14.60 -7.08
CA GLY A 34 5.49 -14.86 -6.64
C GLY A 34 6.61 -14.25 -7.48
N THR A 35 6.36 -13.93 -8.75
CA THR A 35 7.38 -13.30 -9.65
C THR A 35 6.87 -12.07 -10.38
N LEU A 36 5.56 -11.83 -10.33
CA LEU A 36 4.87 -10.65 -10.84
C LEU A 36 4.01 -10.06 -9.71
N VAL A 37 4.01 -8.74 -9.59
CA VAL A 37 3.02 -7.98 -8.80
C VAL A 37 2.37 -6.95 -9.70
N LEU A 38 1.04 -6.92 -9.65
CA LEU A 38 0.24 -5.80 -10.14
C LEU A 38 -0.43 -5.16 -8.94
N ALA A 39 -0.14 -3.89 -8.68
CA ALA A 39 -0.72 -3.18 -7.56
C ALA A 39 -1.22 -1.78 -7.95
N TRP A 40 -2.23 -1.31 -7.25
CA TRP A 40 -2.76 0.03 -7.35
C TRP A 40 -2.58 0.73 -6.00
N VAL A 41 -2.01 1.93 -6.05
CA VAL A 41 -1.70 2.75 -4.88
C VAL A 41 -2.47 4.05 -5.01
N GLN A 42 -3.37 4.31 -4.07
CA GLN A 42 -4.28 5.45 -4.10
C GLN A 42 -4.09 6.35 -2.87
N ASN A 43 -3.96 7.66 -3.08
CA ASN A 43 -4.21 8.65 -2.04
C ASN A 43 -5.72 8.68 -1.72
N ARG A 44 -6.09 8.21 -0.54
CA ARG A 44 -7.50 8.08 -0.11
C ARG A 44 -8.22 9.42 -0.04
N ASP A 45 -7.48 10.51 0.14
CA ASP A 45 -8.03 11.86 0.18
C ASP A 45 -8.30 12.40 -1.23
N HIS A 46 -7.69 11.81 -2.27
CA HIS A 46 -7.93 12.16 -3.67
C HIS A 46 -9.19 11.48 -4.22
N THR A 47 -10.33 11.90 -3.68
CA THR A 47 -11.66 11.45 -4.10
C THR A 47 -12.26 12.41 -5.11
N TRP A 48 -13.18 11.92 -5.94
CA TRP A 48 -13.96 12.77 -6.85
C TRP A 48 -14.66 13.92 -6.11
N TRP A 49 -15.23 13.64 -4.92
CA TRP A 49 -15.90 14.64 -4.09
C TRP A 49 -14.96 15.77 -3.67
N ASN A 50 -13.76 15.45 -3.19
CA ASN A 50 -12.78 16.47 -2.78
C ASN A 50 -12.30 17.30 -3.98
N MET A 51 -12.10 16.66 -5.14
CA MET A 51 -11.70 17.34 -6.37
C MET A 51 -12.76 18.34 -6.87
N ILE A 52 -14.04 17.97 -6.92
CA ILE A 52 -15.10 18.88 -7.41
C ILE A 52 -15.38 20.03 -6.43
N ASN A 53 -15.09 19.85 -5.13
CA ASN A 53 -15.26 20.87 -4.10
C ASN A 53 -13.99 21.69 -3.86
N ASN A 54 -12.95 21.54 -4.68
CA ASN A 54 -11.65 22.22 -4.54
C ASN A 54 -11.04 22.08 -3.12
N VAL A 55 -11.26 20.93 -2.47
CA VAL A 55 -10.61 20.61 -1.20
C VAL A 55 -9.14 20.36 -1.49
N SER A 56 -8.26 21.04 -0.76
CA SER A 56 -6.81 20.81 -0.87
C SER A 56 -6.48 19.40 -0.39
N VAL A 57 -5.93 18.59 -1.29
CA VAL A 57 -5.50 17.21 -1.01
C VAL A 57 -3.98 17.19 -0.92
N GLU A 58 -3.46 16.95 0.28
CA GLU A 58 -2.02 16.79 0.48
C GLU A 58 -1.53 15.48 -0.15
N PRO A 59 -0.45 15.48 -0.94
CA PRO A 59 0.14 14.24 -1.46
C PRO A 59 0.63 13.32 -0.33
N VAL A 60 0.57 12.01 -0.55
CA VAL A 60 1.29 11.05 0.29
C VAL A 60 2.75 11.06 -0.14
N LYS A 61 3.66 11.52 0.72
CA LYS A 61 5.10 11.65 0.43
C LYS A 61 5.89 10.50 1.03
N ASP A 62 7.02 10.17 0.40
CA ASP A 62 8.02 9.22 0.87
C ASP A 62 7.41 7.86 1.30
N LEU A 63 6.53 7.34 0.45
CA LEU A 63 5.83 6.08 0.70
C LEU A 63 6.79 4.90 0.49
N GLU A 64 6.93 4.07 1.51
CA GLU A 64 7.64 2.79 1.43
C GLU A 64 6.62 1.65 1.43
N ILE A 65 6.72 0.77 0.43
CA ILE A 65 5.85 -0.39 0.26
C ILE A 65 6.71 -1.64 0.35
N VAL A 66 6.35 -2.54 1.27
CA VAL A 66 6.96 -3.87 1.36
C VAL A 66 6.02 -4.87 0.70
N LEU A 67 6.49 -5.47 -0.39
CA LEU A 67 5.82 -6.57 -1.07
C LEU A 67 6.36 -7.88 -0.50
N HIS A 68 5.47 -8.79 -0.16
CA HIS A 68 5.80 -10.11 0.38
C HIS A 68 5.46 -11.22 -0.62
N GLU A 69 5.88 -12.43 -0.30
CA GLU A 69 5.62 -13.65 -1.09
C GLU A 69 6.29 -13.64 -2.46
N LEU A 70 7.40 -12.91 -2.62
CA LEU A 70 8.17 -12.86 -3.85
C LEU A 70 9.35 -13.81 -3.83
N GLU A 71 9.64 -14.48 -4.94
CA GLU A 71 10.88 -15.24 -5.08
C GLU A 71 12.09 -14.30 -4.99
N ASP A 72 13.15 -14.73 -4.31
CA ASP A 72 14.39 -13.96 -4.21
C ASP A 72 15.01 -13.75 -5.61
N GLY A 73 15.51 -12.53 -5.86
CA GLY A 73 16.04 -12.18 -7.17
C GLY A 73 15.95 -10.70 -7.49
N ASN A 74 16.37 -10.32 -8.69
CA ASN A 74 16.28 -8.96 -9.19
C ASN A 74 14.93 -8.72 -9.86
N TYR A 75 14.37 -7.53 -9.68
CA TYR A 75 13.09 -7.13 -10.22
C TYR A 75 13.19 -5.74 -10.83
N LEU A 76 12.38 -5.52 -11.87
CA LEU A 76 12.07 -4.19 -12.35
C LEU A 76 10.68 -3.78 -11.87
N VAL A 77 10.61 -2.59 -11.30
CA VAL A 77 9.38 -1.91 -10.88
C VAL A 77 9.08 -0.82 -11.89
N GLU A 78 7.93 -0.90 -12.55
CA GLU A 78 7.39 0.18 -13.37
C GLU A 78 6.27 0.86 -12.59
N ILE A 79 6.38 2.19 -12.43
CA ILE A 79 5.34 3.03 -11.84
C ILE A 79 4.62 3.75 -12.98
N TRP A 80 3.31 3.58 -13.04
CA TRP A 80 2.46 4.08 -14.11
C TRP A 80 1.55 5.20 -13.61
N ASP A 81 1.42 6.23 -14.44
CA ASP A 81 0.33 7.20 -14.33
C ASP A 81 -0.96 6.56 -14.85
N THR A 82 -1.93 6.39 -13.98
CA THR A 82 -3.20 5.70 -14.28
C THR A 82 -4.12 6.50 -15.19
N TYR A 83 -3.92 7.82 -15.29
CA TYR A 83 -4.71 8.70 -16.17
C TYR A 83 -4.12 8.76 -17.57
N ARG A 84 -2.80 8.88 -17.68
CA ARG A 84 -2.09 9.00 -18.97
C ARG A 84 -1.71 7.65 -19.58
N GLY A 85 -1.71 6.57 -18.80
CA GLY A 85 -1.34 5.24 -19.26
C GLY A 85 0.14 5.14 -19.68
N VAL A 86 1.02 5.91 -19.02
CA VAL A 86 2.45 5.94 -19.31
C VAL A 86 3.27 5.62 -18.06
N ILE A 87 4.43 5.01 -18.26
CA ILE A 87 5.41 4.79 -17.20
C ILE A 87 6.02 6.14 -16.84
N VAL A 88 5.90 6.53 -15.57
CA VAL A 88 6.49 7.77 -15.04
C VAL A 88 7.81 7.53 -14.33
N GLU A 89 8.07 6.30 -13.88
CA GLU A 89 9.31 5.94 -13.19
C GLU A 89 9.59 4.44 -13.34
N LYS A 90 10.88 4.10 -13.43
CA LYS A 90 11.38 2.71 -13.35
C LYS A 90 12.38 2.61 -12.21
N GLN A 91 12.29 1.54 -11.43
CA GLN A 91 13.22 1.27 -10.34
C GLN A 91 13.69 -0.18 -10.43
N GLU A 92 14.97 -0.40 -10.16
CA GLU A 92 15.51 -1.74 -9.92
C GLU A 92 15.42 -2.02 -8.42
N ALA A 93 14.96 -3.21 -8.07
CA ALA A 93 14.83 -3.66 -6.69
C ALA A 93 15.20 -5.13 -6.58
N LYS A 94 15.67 -5.53 -5.40
CA LYS A 94 16.03 -6.92 -5.11
C LYS A 94 15.12 -7.48 -4.04
N ALA A 95 14.49 -8.61 -4.33
CA ALA A 95 13.77 -9.38 -3.33
C ALA A 95 14.78 -10.23 -2.54
N VAL A 96 14.66 -10.19 -1.21
CA VAL A 96 15.50 -10.96 -0.27
C VAL A 96 14.59 -11.54 0.81
N ASN A 97 14.71 -12.83 1.09
CA ASN A 97 13.88 -13.55 2.04
C ASN A 97 12.37 -13.35 1.80
N GLY A 98 11.94 -13.46 0.54
CA GLY A 98 10.51 -13.38 0.23
C GLY A 98 9.96 -11.97 0.12
N SER A 99 10.78 -10.92 0.31
CA SER A 99 10.32 -9.54 0.46
C SER A 99 11.08 -8.55 -0.43
N LEU A 100 10.36 -7.60 -1.00
CA LEU A 100 10.89 -6.53 -1.85
C LEU A 100 10.38 -5.16 -1.39
N VAL A 101 11.27 -4.18 -1.29
CA VAL A 101 10.94 -2.81 -0.85
C VAL A 101 10.89 -1.88 -2.06
N ILE A 102 9.81 -1.10 -2.17
CA ILE A 102 9.60 -0.07 -3.20
C ILE A 102 9.43 1.27 -2.52
N LYS A 103 10.05 2.33 -3.08
CA LYS A 103 9.89 3.69 -2.58
C LYS A 103 9.20 4.55 -3.63
N ILE A 104 8.12 5.21 -3.25
CA ILE A 104 7.40 6.15 -4.12
C ILE A 104 7.50 7.54 -3.49
N ARG A 105 8.16 8.47 -4.20
CA ARG A 105 8.43 9.82 -3.69
C ARG A 105 7.16 10.58 -3.33
N LYS A 106 6.14 10.49 -4.17
CA LYS A 106 4.83 11.10 -3.94
C LYS A 106 3.71 10.36 -4.67
N VAL A 107 2.55 10.29 -4.04
CA VAL A 107 1.28 9.88 -4.64
C VAL A 107 0.29 11.03 -4.45
N GLU A 108 0.02 11.76 -5.53
CA GLU A 108 -0.94 12.88 -5.51
C GLU A 108 -2.37 12.35 -5.60
N SER A 109 -2.64 11.55 -6.62
CA SER A 109 -3.91 10.87 -6.87
C SER A 109 -3.78 9.37 -6.66
N ASP A 110 -3.32 8.67 -7.67
CA ASP A 110 -3.11 7.24 -7.68
C ASP A 110 -2.09 6.86 -8.76
N VAL A 111 -1.41 5.73 -8.54
CA VAL A 111 -0.45 5.14 -9.47
C VAL A 111 -0.67 3.64 -9.54
N ALA A 112 -0.27 3.03 -10.64
CA ALA A 112 -0.22 1.57 -10.77
C ALA A 112 1.25 1.10 -10.75
N LEU A 113 1.48 -0.04 -10.12
CA LEU A 113 2.76 -0.72 -10.06
C LEU A 113 2.68 -1.99 -10.89
N LYS A 114 3.68 -2.18 -11.75
CA LYS A 114 3.98 -3.47 -12.37
C LYS A 114 5.38 -3.86 -11.97
N VAL A 115 5.49 -4.89 -11.14
CA VAL A 115 6.77 -5.39 -10.61
C VAL A 115 6.99 -6.77 -11.19
N TYR A 116 8.10 -7.00 -11.88
CA TYR A 116 8.36 -8.30 -12.48
C TYR A 116 9.82 -8.68 -12.34
N ARG A 117 10.05 -9.97 -12.09
CA ARG A 117 11.38 -10.53 -12.00
C ARG A 117 12.12 -10.34 -13.32
N VAL A 118 13.34 -9.83 -13.26
CA VAL A 118 14.25 -9.84 -14.41
C VAL A 118 15.09 -11.10 -14.32
N GLY A 119 15.26 -11.81 -15.44
CA GLY A 119 16.06 -13.02 -15.49
C GLY A 119 17.48 -12.78 -15.01
N ASP A 120 18.12 -13.84 -14.52
CA ASP A 120 19.56 -13.84 -14.25
C ASP A 120 20.36 -13.78 -15.56
#